data_AF-A0A9R0PZ34-F1
#
_entry.id   AF-A0A9R0PZ34-F1
#
_cell.length_a   1.000
_cell.length_b   1.000
_cell.length_c   1.000
_cell.angle_alpha   90.00
_cell.angle_beta   90.00
_cell.angle_gamma   90.00
#
_symmetry.space_group_name_H-M   'P 1'
#
loop_
_entity.id
_entity.type
_entity.pdbx_description
1 polymer ?
#
loop_
_entity_poly.entity_id
_entity_poly.type
_entity_poly.pdbx_seq_one_letter_code
_entity_poly.pdbx_strand_id
1 'polypeptide(L)'
;MDHPSRAHLLKKHGLGSDVPLKKPGRSVSSFARLLRHDSGKLHSPEEVPADADGFGEHKGGDDDDIENLGDLFKELGLCMMELGILVARACDIVIGGNQLEQSITDSGSAKARLIHYHSELDNRIIKDMSSTRRKNLANNAAAARPVSDHMDTYQMPGSERSKKDGMAVVKSAEENESQGAAVQGHVSTISLVNLWQEWHYDYGVLTVLTAPLFLRSALGQECPVSEECSVPDGHSHLQLFSKRRIFSVRCSQESFIVQVGEAAGILSGGKLRSTLHAVSRPLGLPNISRETFVVFLQPSWDKTLPFSGYSCADEDDSSDHMELAFRGDGSAGSCGEHILMQEILKKIPPLSSRLKEGMTFAEFSRQTTKRYYGGGGIQQNS
;
A
#
# COMPACT_ATOMS: atom_id res chain seq x y z
N MET A 1 3.57 20.28 4.15
CA MET A 1 4.98 20.29 3.69
C MET A 1 5.06 19.99 2.21
N ASP A 2 5.95 20.65 1.46
CA ASP A 2 6.11 20.42 0.02
C ASP A 2 6.94 19.15 -0.30
N HIS A 3 6.86 18.67 -1.55
CA HIS A 3 7.52 17.42 -1.95
C HIS A 3 9.06 17.47 -1.84
N PRO A 4 9.78 18.55 -2.25
CA PRO A 4 11.21 18.69 -2.01
C PRO A 4 11.61 18.61 -0.54
N SER A 5 10.95 19.35 0.36
CA SER A 5 11.29 19.38 1.78
C SER A 5 11.04 18.03 2.44
N ARG A 6 9.91 17.38 2.12
CA ARG A 6 9.62 16.02 2.63
C ARG A 6 10.64 15.00 2.15
N ALA A 7 11.06 15.06 0.89
CA ALA A 7 12.11 14.16 0.36
C ALA A 7 13.49 14.43 0.98
N HIS A 8 13.80 15.69 1.31
CA HIS A 8 15.03 16.05 2.02
C HIS A 8 15.03 15.54 3.47
N LEU A 9 13.94 15.77 4.20
CA LEU A 9 13.75 15.29 5.58
C LEU A 9 13.90 13.77 5.66
N LEU A 10 13.16 13.02 4.84
CA LEU A 10 13.23 11.57 4.85
C LEU A 10 14.65 11.06 4.51
N LYS A 11 15.36 11.74 3.60
CA LYS A 11 16.77 11.45 3.32
C LYS A 11 17.70 11.76 4.52
N LYS A 12 17.49 12.87 5.26
CA LYS A 12 18.22 13.19 6.51
C LYS A 12 18.12 12.02 7.50
N HIS A 13 16.94 11.42 7.62
CA HIS A 13 16.64 10.33 8.55
C HIS A 13 16.81 8.91 7.99
N GLY A 14 17.52 8.75 6.86
CA GLY A 14 17.82 7.43 6.28
C GLY A 14 16.61 6.67 5.72
N LEU A 15 15.48 7.35 5.49
CA LEU A 15 14.26 6.82 4.90
C LEU A 15 14.26 7.08 3.38
N GLY A 16 14.54 6.04 2.59
CA GLY A 16 14.56 6.14 1.13
C GLY A 16 13.16 6.04 0.53
N SER A 17 12.89 6.67 -0.62
CA SER A 17 11.67 6.38 -1.40
C SER A 17 11.89 5.13 -2.23
N ASP A 18 11.12 4.06 -2.00
CA ASP A 18 11.32 2.78 -2.72
C ASP A 18 10.57 2.68 -4.05
N VAL A 19 9.73 3.68 -4.35
CA VAL A 19 9.12 3.87 -5.67
C VAL A 19 9.48 5.27 -6.17
N PRO A 20 9.87 5.45 -7.45
CA PRO A 20 10.01 6.78 -8.04
C PRO A 20 8.65 7.49 -8.03
N LEU A 21 8.57 8.67 -7.43
CA LEU A 21 7.37 9.54 -7.37
C LEU A 21 7.04 10.19 -8.74
N LYS A 22 7.26 9.45 -9.83
CA LYS A 22 7.10 9.84 -11.24
C LYS A 22 5.65 9.71 -11.74
N LYS A 23 4.77 9.02 -11.00
CA LYS A 23 3.34 8.86 -11.30
C LYS A 23 2.49 9.73 -10.35
N PRO A 24 2.13 10.98 -10.69
CA PRO A 24 1.33 11.86 -9.83
C PRO A 24 -0.15 11.44 -9.68
N GLY A 25 -0.59 10.39 -10.36
CA GLY A 25 -1.90 9.77 -10.16
C GLY A 25 -1.91 8.60 -9.17
N ARG A 26 -0.75 8.27 -8.55
CA ARG A 26 -0.64 7.11 -7.66
C ARG A 26 -1.18 7.43 -6.27
N SER A 27 -2.07 6.56 -5.78
CA SER A 27 -2.78 6.81 -4.51
C SER A 27 -2.03 6.40 -3.24
N VAL A 28 -0.77 5.98 -3.36
CA VAL A 28 0.10 5.60 -2.24
C VAL A 28 1.54 6.10 -2.42
N SER A 29 2.15 6.56 -1.32
CA SER A 29 3.59 6.80 -1.18
C SER A 29 4.17 5.88 -0.11
N SER A 30 5.42 5.48 -0.28
CA SER A 30 6.09 4.50 0.57
C SER A 30 7.54 4.92 0.73
N PHE A 31 8.00 4.96 1.99
CA PHE A 31 9.36 5.26 2.37
C PHE A 31 9.92 4.06 3.12
N ALA A 32 11.04 3.53 2.66
CA ALA A 32 11.60 2.28 3.13
C ALA A 32 12.95 2.48 3.82
N ARG A 33 13.21 1.63 4.82
CA ARG A 33 14.51 1.45 5.46
C ARG A 33 14.83 -0.05 5.49
N LEU A 34 16.08 -0.40 5.21
CA LEU A 34 16.57 -1.75 5.47
C LEU A 34 17.00 -1.80 6.94
N LEU A 35 16.31 -2.62 7.72
CA LEU A 35 16.71 -2.97 9.07
C LEU A 35 17.70 -4.13 9.00
N ARG A 36 18.63 -4.16 9.94
CA ARG A 36 19.58 -5.27 10.13
C ARG A 36 19.56 -5.65 11.60
N HIS A 37 19.52 -6.94 11.86
CA HIS A 37 19.68 -7.47 13.20
C HIS A 37 21.18 -7.59 13.47
N ASP A 38 21.66 -6.98 14.56
CA ASP A 38 23.04 -7.22 15.01
C ASP A 38 23.10 -8.64 15.58
N SER A 39 23.79 -9.53 14.87
CA SER A 39 23.80 -10.98 15.13
C SER A 39 24.48 -11.29 16.47
N GLY A 40 23.71 -11.40 17.55
CA GLY A 40 24.24 -11.79 18.86
C GLY A 40 23.47 -11.35 20.10
N LYS A 41 22.57 -10.38 20.01
CA LYS A 41 21.67 -10.00 21.12
C LYS A 41 20.23 -9.94 20.65
N LEU A 42 19.48 -10.99 20.97
CA LEU A 42 18.04 -10.83 21.22
C LEU A 42 17.95 -10.04 22.53
N HIS A 43 17.35 -8.85 22.52
CA HIS A 43 17.10 -8.17 23.77
C HIS A 43 15.98 -8.92 24.50
N SER A 44 16.29 -9.48 25.67
CA SER A 44 15.26 -9.92 26.59
C SER A 44 14.39 -8.71 26.95
N PRO A 45 13.04 -8.82 26.97
CA PRO A 45 12.19 -7.85 27.65
C PRO A 45 12.34 -8.06 29.17
N GLU A 46 13.56 -7.88 29.68
CA GLU A 46 13.87 -7.89 31.10
C GLU A 46 13.67 -6.49 31.66
N GLU A 47 12.73 -6.41 32.60
CA GLU A 47 12.55 -5.32 33.55
C GLU A 47 12.36 -3.94 32.93
N VAL A 48 11.10 -3.66 32.54
CA VAL A 48 10.58 -2.29 32.67
C VAL A 48 10.84 -1.84 34.11
N PRO A 49 11.62 -0.78 34.35
CA PRO A 49 11.86 -0.30 35.70
C PRO A 49 10.52 0.06 36.35
N ALA A 50 10.32 -0.31 37.61
CA ALA A 50 9.06 -0.07 38.33
C ALA A 50 8.74 1.42 38.57
N ASP A 51 9.60 2.33 38.10
CA ASP A 51 9.43 3.79 38.09
C ASP A 51 8.88 4.33 36.75
N ALA A 52 8.46 3.47 35.82
CA ALA A 52 7.85 3.85 34.54
C ALA A 52 6.37 4.29 34.63
N ASP A 53 5.86 4.61 35.83
CA ASP A 53 4.65 5.43 36.00
C ASP A 53 4.96 6.89 35.67
N GLY A 54 5.21 7.13 34.38
CA GLY A 54 5.81 8.35 33.88
C GLY A 54 5.60 8.54 32.39
N PHE A 55 4.36 8.81 31.99
CA PHE A 55 4.11 9.73 30.87
C PHE A 55 4.64 11.11 31.28
N GLY A 56 5.97 11.26 31.29
CA GLY A 56 6.61 12.54 31.49
C GLY A 56 6.18 13.46 30.36
N GLU A 57 5.67 14.65 30.70
CA GLU A 57 5.45 15.71 29.72
C GLU A 57 6.76 15.94 28.96
N HIS A 58 6.83 15.47 27.71
CA HIS A 58 7.95 15.74 26.84
C HIS A 58 7.98 17.24 26.56
N LYS A 59 8.85 17.95 27.28
CA LYS A 59 9.17 19.37 27.04
C LYS A 59 10.26 19.53 25.97
N GLY A 60 10.29 18.61 25.01
CA GLY A 60 10.96 18.82 23.72
C GLY A 60 10.04 19.64 22.82
N GLY A 61 10.60 20.45 21.93
CA GLY A 61 9.81 21.10 20.89
C GLY A 61 9.58 20.15 19.71
N ASP A 62 8.57 20.41 18.87
CA ASP A 62 8.28 19.65 17.64
C ASP A 62 9.53 19.40 16.74
N ASP A 63 10.54 20.26 16.84
CA ASP A 63 11.82 20.16 16.11
C ASP A 63 12.67 18.98 16.61
N ASP A 64 12.72 18.72 17.93
CA ASP A 64 13.49 17.63 18.56
C ASP A 64 12.95 16.25 18.15
N ASP A 65 11.63 16.10 18.05
CA ASP A 65 10.98 14.85 17.62
C ASP A 65 11.23 14.57 16.13
N ILE A 66 11.25 15.61 15.31
CA ILE A 66 11.62 15.52 13.90
C ILE A 66 13.09 15.15 13.74
N GLU A 67 14.00 15.66 14.58
CA GLU A 67 15.42 15.30 14.55
C GLU A 67 15.66 13.81 14.86
N ASN A 68 14.89 13.23 15.79
CA ASN A 68 15.02 11.83 16.22
C ASN A 68 14.19 10.81 15.42
N LEU A 69 13.31 11.27 14.52
CA LEU A 69 12.38 10.47 13.72
C LEU A 69 13.02 9.24 13.06
N GLY A 70 14.26 9.38 12.56
CA GLY A 70 15.01 8.31 11.91
C GLY A 70 15.39 7.14 12.83
N ASP A 71 15.63 7.41 14.10
CA ASP A 71 16.02 6.40 15.07
C ASP A 71 14.81 5.79 15.77
N LEU A 72 13.74 6.57 16.00
CA LEU A 72 12.42 6.05 16.40
C LEU A 72 11.89 4.99 15.40
N PHE A 73 11.96 5.27 14.09
CA PHE A 73 11.60 4.28 13.05
C PHE A 73 12.53 3.05 13.02
N LYS A 74 13.79 3.20 13.43
CA LYS A 74 14.73 2.08 13.52
C LYS A 74 14.36 1.18 14.72
N GLU A 75 14.15 1.79 15.89
CA GLU A 75 13.84 1.10 17.14
C GLU A 75 12.51 0.34 17.07
N LEU A 76 11.42 1.02 16.68
CA LEU A 76 10.11 0.39 16.44
C LEU A 76 10.22 -0.73 15.40
N GLY A 77 11.01 -0.51 14.35
CA GLY A 77 11.27 -1.50 13.31
C GLY A 77 11.98 -2.76 13.82
N LEU A 78 12.95 -2.61 14.73
CA LEU A 78 13.66 -3.73 15.36
C LEU A 78 12.73 -4.51 16.31
N CYS A 79 11.96 -3.81 17.15
CA CYS A 79 10.95 -4.44 18.01
C CYS A 79 9.93 -5.27 17.21
N MET A 80 9.42 -4.72 16.10
CA MET A 80 8.52 -5.43 15.19
C MET A 80 9.19 -6.63 14.49
N MET A 81 10.50 -6.55 14.22
CA MET A 81 11.28 -7.66 13.67
C MET A 81 11.46 -8.80 14.68
N GLU A 82 11.82 -8.49 15.92
CA GLU A 82 11.90 -9.47 17.03
C GLU A 82 10.55 -10.13 17.30
N LEU A 83 9.46 -9.35 17.36
CA LEU A 83 8.09 -9.88 17.50
C LEU A 83 7.77 -10.90 16.40
N GLY A 84 8.07 -10.60 15.15
CA GLY A 84 7.78 -11.51 14.04
C GLY A 84 8.68 -12.76 14.03
N ILE A 85 9.91 -12.69 14.55
CA ILE A 85 10.77 -13.87 14.79
C ILE A 85 10.12 -14.77 15.86
N LEU A 86 9.62 -14.19 16.96
CA LEU A 86 8.92 -14.94 18.02
C LEU A 86 7.62 -15.58 17.52
N VAL A 87 6.84 -14.88 16.68
CA VAL A 87 5.65 -15.45 16.04
C VAL A 87 6.01 -16.57 15.08
N ALA A 88 7.07 -16.42 14.28
CA ALA A 88 7.55 -17.48 13.39
C ALA A 88 7.98 -18.74 14.16
N ARG A 89 8.68 -18.59 15.29
CA ARG A 89 9.01 -19.68 16.22
C ARG A 89 7.76 -20.39 16.75
N ALA A 90 6.78 -19.62 17.20
CA ALA A 90 5.52 -20.17 17.70
C ALA A 90 4.75 -20.94 16.61
N CYS A 91 4.74 -20.44 15.37
CA CYS A 91 4.19 -21.15 14.23
C CYS A 91 4.96 -22.45 13.95
N ASP A 92 6.30 -22.42 13.90
CA ASP A 92 7.16 -23.60 13.69
C ASP A 92 6.87 -24.69 14.73
N ILE A 93 6.75 -24.35 16.02
CA ILE A 93 6.36 -25.29 17.09
C ILE A 93 5.00 -25.93 16.81
N VAL A 94 3.97 -25.13 16.47
CA VAL A 94 2.60 -25.62 16.24
C VAL A 94 2.50 -26.51 15.01
N ILE A 95 3.25 -26.21 13.94
CA ILE A 95 3.23 -26.99 12.69
C ILE A 95 4.18 -28.20 12.70
N GLY A 96 5.04 -28.33 13.71
CA GLY A 96 6.12 -29.32 13.76
C GLY A 96 7.21 -29.07 12.71
N GLY A 97 7.63 -27.81 12.57
CA GLY A 97 8.67 -27.34 11.66
C GLY A 97 9.75 -26.53 12.38
N ASN A 98 10.68 -25.98 11.60
CA ASN A 98 11.76 -25.09 12.08
C ASN A 98 12.26 -24.13 10.97
N GLN A 99 11.47 -23.92 9.91
CA GLN A 99 11.93 -23.21 8.71
C GLN A 99 11.52 -21.74 8.68
N LEU A 100 10.51 -21.33 9.45
CA LEU A 100 10.00 -19.96 9.43
C LEU A 100 10.93 -19.03 10.21
N GLU A 101 11.25 -19.40 11.46
CA GLU A 101 12.18 -18.65 12.31
C GLU A 101 13.56 -18.58 11.68
N GLN A 102 14.10 -19.74 11.27
CA GLN A 102 15.44 -19.84 10.69
C GLN A 102 15.55 -19.00 9.42
N SER A 103 14.56 -19.03 8.51
CA SER A 103 14.62 -18.23 7.28
C SER A 103 14.63 -16.72 7.54
N ILE A 104 13.90 -16.23 8.54
CA ILE A 104 13.92 -14.81 8.92
C ILE A 104 15.26 -14.44 9.57
N THR A 105 15.78 -15.32 10.43
CA THR A 105 17.04 -15.09 11.16
C THR A 105 18.24 -15.11 10.20
N ASP A 106 18.29 -16.07 9.28
CA ASP A 106 19.35 -16.20 8.25
C ASP A 106 19.39 -15.00 7.30
N SER A 107 18.25 -14.33 7.06
CA SER A 107 18.19 -13.11 6.26
C SER A 107 18.99 -11.96 6.91
N GLY A 108 19.12 -11.98 8.25
CA GLY A 108 19.79 -10.96 9.06
C GLY A 108 19.22 -9.55 8.89
N SER A 109 18.11 -9.41 8.16
CA SER A 109 17.59 -8.13 7.69
C SER A 109 16.10 -8.21 7.37
N ALA A 110 15.44 -7.07 7.54
CA ALA A 110 14.03 -6.89 7.27
C ALA A 110 13.81 -5.56 6.53
N LYS A 111 12.78 -5.48 5.69
CA LYS A 111 12.43 -4.23 5.02
C LYS A 111 11.32 -3.53 5.81
N ALA A 112 11.64 -2.41 6.43
CA ALA A 112 10.61 -1.53 6.99
C ALA A 112 10.05 -0.59 5.90
N ARG A 113 8.78 -0.22 6.01
CA ARG A 113 8.16 0.88 5.26
C ARG A 113 7.23 1.72 6.14
N LEU A 114 7.33 3.03 6.03
CA LEU A 114 6.24 3.95 6.32
C LEU A 114 5.42 4.13 5.05
N ILE A 115 4.13 3.81 5.10
CA ILE A 115 3.21 3.88 3.95
C ILE A 115 2.17 4.96 4.23
N HIS A 116 2.08 5.94 3.32
CA HIS A 116 1.05 6.97 3.31
C HIS A 116 0.09 6.73 2.14
N TYR A 117 -1.18 6.49 2.47
CA TYR A 117 -2.27 6.32 1.52
C TYR A 117 -3.02 7.64 1.35
N HIS A 118 -2.87 8.26 0.18
CA HIS A 118 -3.32 9.62 -0.12
C HIS A 118 -4.84 9.74 -0.12
N SER A 119 -5.35 10.78 0.53
CA SER A 119 -6.73 11.25 0.39
C SER A 119 -7.01 11.75 -1.03
N GLU A 120 -8.28 11.97 -1.40
CA GLU A 120 -8.59 12.61 -2.67
C GLU A 120 -8.01 14.03 -2.77
N LEU A 121 -8.01 14.78 -1.67
CA LEU A 121 -7.46 16.13 -1.61
C LEU A 121 -5.93 16.10 -1.83
N ASP A 122 -5.22 15.19 -1.15
CA ASP A 122 -3.77 15.02 -1.32
C ASP A 122 -3.43 14.72 -2.79
N ASN A 123 -4.20 13.82 -3.42
CA ASN A 123 -4.05 13.48 -4.84
C ASN A 123 -4.33 14.67 -5.77
N ARG A 124 -5.29 15.56 -5.45
CA ARG A 124 -5.55 16.80 -6.22
C ARG A 124 -4.36 17.75 -6.09
N ILE A 125 -3.89 18.02 -4.87
CA ILE A 125 -2.73 18.88 -4.59
C ILE A 125 -1.47 18.37 -5.32
N ILE A 126 -1.17 17.07 -5.23
CA ILE A 126 -0.01 16.46 -5.91
C ILE A 126 -0.10 16.64 -7.43
N LYS A 127 -1.29 16.46 -8.03
CA LYS A 127 -1.51 16.68 -9.47
C LYS A 127 -1.30 18.15 -9.84
N ASP A 128 -1.89 19.07 -9.10
CA ASP A 128 -1.83 20.51 -9.37
C ASP A 128 -0.39 21.03 -9.28
N MET A 129 0.33 20.70 -8.20
CA MET A 129 1.76 20.99 -8.06
C MET A 129 2.59 20.42 -9.22
N SER A 130 2.30 19.18 -9.65
CA SER A 130 3.00 18.57 -10.80
C SER A 130 2.70 19.29 -12.12
N SER A 131 1.49 19.83 -12.30
CA SER A 131 1.07 20.55 -13.50
C SER A 131 1.72 21.94 -13.58
N THR A 132 1.75 22.67 -12.47
CA THR A 132 2.40 23.98 -12.35
C THR A 132 3.91 23.86 -12.59
N ARG A 133 4.55 22.80 -12.07
CA ARG A 133 5.97 22.54 -12.33
C ARG A 133 6.27 22.31 -13.82
N ARG A 134 5.39 21.59 -14.56
CA ARG A 134 5.51 21.42 -16.02
C ARG A 134 5.30 22.72 -16.79
N LYS A 135 4.31 23.53 -16.41
CA LYS A 135 4.06 24.86 -17.02
C LYS A 135 5.29 25.77 -16.85
N ASN A 136 5.87 25.82 -15.64
CA ASN A 136 7.05 26.63 -15.38
C ASN A 136 8.29 26.13 -16.15
N LEU A 137 8.48 24.81 -16.27
CA LEU A 137 9.56 24.26 -17.12
C LEU A 137 9.36 24.61 -18.61
N ALA A 138 8.13 24.53 -19.12
CA ALA A 138 7.82 24.87 -20.51
C ALA A 138 8.03 26.36 -20.80
N ASN A 139 7.62 27.24 -19.89
CA ASN A 139 7.84 28.68 -19.99
C ASN A 139 9.34 29.02 -19.95
N ASN A 140 10.11 28.40 -19.06
CA ASN A 140 11.56 28.60 -18.98
C ASN A 140 12.28 28.07 -20.23
N ALA A 141 11.83 26.95 -20.81
CA ALA A 141 12.36 26.42 -22.06
C ALA A 141 12.00 27.30 -23.28
N ALA A 142 10.84 27.96 -23.27
CA ALA A 142 10.47 28.94 -24.29
C ALA A 142 11.30 30.23 -24.19
N ALA A 143 11.60 30.69 -22.97
CA ALA A 143 12.45 31.84 -22.70
C ALA A 143 13.94 31.60 -22.99
N ALA A 144 14.39 30.34 -23.08
CA ALA A 144 15.79 29.96 -23.31
C ALA A 144 16.17 29.79 -24.80
N ARG A 145 15.33 30.23 -25.75
CA ARG A 145 15.71 30.26 -27.17
C ARG A 145 16.67 31.43 -27.43
N PRO A 146 17.88 31.18 -27.98
CA PRO A 146 18.79 32.27 -28.32
C PRO A 146 18.24 33.10 -29.48
N VAL A 147 18.38 34.42 -29.39
CA VAL A 147 18.19 35.34 -30.51
C VAL A 147 19.36 35.14 -31.48
N SER A 148 19.06 34.98 -32.78
CA SER A 148 20.07 35.04 -33.85
C SER A 148 19.61 36.04 -34.90
N ASP A 149 20.45 37.03 -35.19
CA ASP A 149 20.12 38.17 -36.04
C ASP A 149 20.14 37.84 -37.56
N HIS A 150 19.15 38.40 -38.28
CA HIS A 150 19.21 39.09 -39.59
C HIS A 150 20.20 38.56 -40.68
N MET A 151 19.80 38.21 -41.92
CA MET A 151 19.27 39.04 -43.05
C MET A 151 18.92 38.08 -44.23
N ASP A 152 18.22 38.42 -45.33
CA ASP A 152 17.13 39.36 -45.69
C ASP A 152 16.69 39.04 -47.15
N THR A 153 15.57 39.57 -47.67
CA THR A 153 15.33 39.98 -49.10
C THR A 153 13.82 40.29 -49.37
N TYR A 154 13.48 41.58 -49.40
CA TYR A 154 12.50 42.29 -50.27
C TYR A 154 11.06 41.77 -50.58
N GLN A 155 10.05 42.45 -49.97
CA GLN A 155 8.89 43.21 -50.54
C GLN A 155 8.18 42.79 -51.87
N MET A 156 6.87 42.99 -52.16
CA MET A 156 5.59 43.46 -51.54
C MET A 156 4.44 43.18 -52.60
N PRO A 157 3.18 43.68 -52.52
CA PRO A 157 2.06 43.33 -51.61
C PRO A 157 0.75 42.88 -52.32
N GLY A 158 -0.28 42.44 -51.58
CA GLY A 158 -1.64 42.17 -52.11
C GLY A 158 -2.72 41.99 -51.02
N SER A 159 -3.94 42.48 -51.25
CA SER A 159 -4.95 42.76 -50.20
C SER A 159 -5.99 41.65 -49.92
N GLU A 160 -6.48 41.64 -48.66
CA GLU A 160 -7.81 41.21 -48.16
C GLU A 160 -8.46 39.85 -48.55
N ARG A 161 -8.80 39.04 -47.52
CA ARG A 161 -10.21 38.97 -47.01
C ARG A 161 -10.46 38.10 -45.76
N SER A 162 -11.27 38.67 -44.86
CA SER A 162 -12.34 38.08 -44.01
C SER A 162 -12.07 37.05 -42.88
N LYS A 163 -12.60 37.42 -41.70
CA LYS A 163 -12.78 36.64 -40.47
C LYS A 163 -13.95 35.64 -40.55
N LYS A 164 -13.92 34.59 -39.72
CA LYS A 164 -14.98 34.26 -38.73
C LYS A 164 -14.63 32.99 -37.93
N ASP A 165 -14.29 33.15 -36.65
CA ASP A 165 -14.30 32.05 -35.67
C ASP A 165 -15.59 32.10 -34.84
N GLY A 166 -16.22 30.93 -34.66
CA GLY A 166 -17.44 30.75 -33.87
C GLY A 166 -17.13 30.17 -32.49
N MET A 167 -17.59 30.86 -31.44
CA MET A 167 -17.46 30.43 -30.05
C MET A 167 -18.49 29.35 -29.71
N ALA A 168 -18.06 28.22 -29.15
CA ALA A 168 -18.94 27.16 -28.66
C ALA A 168 -18.58 26.78 -27.21
N VAL A 169 -19.41 27.22 -26.27
CA VAL A 169 -19.39 26.83 -24.85
C VAL A 169 -20.29 25.60 -24.67
N VAL A 170 -19.81 24.57 -23.96
CA VAL A 170 -20.67 23.49 -23.44
C VAL A 170 -20.43 23.34 -21.94
N LYS A 171 -21.52 23.12 -21.20
CA LYS A 171 -21.66 23.39 -19.76
C LYS A 171 -21.33 22.18 -18.88
N SER A 172 -20.97 22.48 -17.64
CA SER A 172 -21.09 21.61 -16.47
C SER A 172 -22.55 21.17 -16.26
N ALA A 173 -22.74 19.94 -15.76
CA ALA A 173 -24.02 19.45 -15.26
C ALA A 173 -24.04 19.51 -13.73
N GLU A 174 -25.14 19.99 -13.17
CA GLU A 174 -25.31 20.29 -11.74
C GLU A 174 -25.87 19.09 -10.96
N GLU A 175 -25.61 19.12 -9.65
CA GLU A 175 -26.10 18.16 -8.66
C GLU A 175 -27.60 18.37 -8.41
N ASN A 176 -28.30 17.30 -7.98
CA ASN A 176 -29.65 17.43 -7.41
C ASN A 176 -29.72 16.65 -6.09
N GLU A 177 -29.95 17.39 -5.00
CA GLU A 177 -30.24 16.82 -3.69
C GLU A 177 -31.61 16.14 -3.69
N SER A 178 -31.76 15.09 -2.87
CA SER A 178 -33.08 14.67 -2.40
C SER A 178 -32.99 14.18 -0.96
N GLN A 179 -33.75 14.83 -0.07
CA GLN A 179 -33.87 14.46 1.34
C GLN A 179 -34.89 13.34 1.50
N GLY A 180 -34.61 12.32 2.32
CA GLY A 180 -35.59 11.26 2.58
C GLY A 180 -35.18 10.19 3.59
N ALA A 181 -35.79 10.26 4.78
CA ALA A 181 -36.01 9.19 5.76
C ALA A 181 -34.80 8.47 6.40
N ALA A 182 -34.74 8.54 7.74
CA ALA A 182 -33.88 7.70 8.57
C ALA A 182 -34.43 6.26 8.70
N VAL A 183 -33.54 5.27 8.57
CA VAL A 183 -33.78 3.89 9.03
C VAL A 183 -32.51 3.39 9.74
N GLN A 184 -32.67 2.86 10.96
CA GLN A 184 -31.56 2.31 11.75
C GLN A 184 -31.08 0.97 11.16
N GLY A 185 -29.78 0.84 10.96
CA GLY A 185 -29.14 -0.39 10.50
C GLY A 185 -27.69 -0.16 10.11
N HIS A 186 -26.78 -0.10 11.07
CA HIS A 186 -25.38 0.26 10.86
C HIS A 186 -24.56 -0.91 10.25
N VAL A 187 -24.94 -1.33 9.05
CA VAL A 187 -24.06 -2.13 8.19
C VAL A 187 -23.02 -1.17 7.62
N SER A 188 -21.78 -1.24 8.10
CA SER A 188 -20.67 -0.48 7.54
C SER A 188 -20.43 -0.93 6.11
N THR A 189 -20.99 -0.20 5.14
CA THR A 189 -20.82 -0.48 3.72
C THR A 189 -19.34 -0.31 3.37
N ILE A 190 -18.65 -1.41 3.11
CA ILE A 190 -17.23 -1.42 2.76
C ILE A 190 -17.09 -1.17 1.26
N SER A 191 -16.19 -0.27 0.86
CA SER A 191 -15.90 -0.09 -0.56
C SER A 191 -15.02 -1.22 -1.08
N LEU A 192 -15.61 -2.12 -1.87
CA LEU A 192 -14.93 -3.23 -2.51
C LEU A 192 -14.32 -2.84 -3.88
N VAL A 193 -14.64 -1.63 -4.35
CA VAL A 193 -14.19 -1.05 -5.63
C VAL A 193 -13.26 0.17 -5.47
N ASN A 194 -13.32 0.88 -4.33
CA ASN A 194 -12.48 2.05 -4.06
C ASN A 194 -11.31 1.69 -3.13
N LEU A 195 -10.29 1.05 -3.69
CA LEU A 195 -9.13 0.56 -2.95
C LEU A 195 -7.93 1.51 -3.04
N TRP A 196 -7.24 1.69 -1.92
CA TRP A 196 -5.91 2.33 -1.82
C TRP A 196 -4.79 1.38 -2.24
N GLN A 197 -4.91 0.11 -1.84
CA GLN A 197 -4.05 -0.98 -2.28
C GLN A 197 -4.92 -2.12 -2.78
N GLU A 198 -4.60 -2.62 -3.97
CA GLU A 198 -5.33 -3.71 -4.61
C GLU A 198 -5.13 -5.05 -3.89
N TRP A 199 -5.98 -6.02 -4.24
CA TRP A 199 -5.90 -7.37 -3.68
C TRP A 199 -4.59 -8.05 -4.04
N HIS A 200 -3.82 -8.50 -3.05
CA HIS A 200 -2.55 -9.18 -3.26
C HIS A 200 -2.17 -10.09 -2.07
N TYR A 201 -1.14 -10.90 -2.28
CA TYR A 201 -0.39 -11.55 -1.22
C TYR A 201 0.97 -10.86 -1.06
N ASP A 202 1.43 -10.72 0.18
CA ASP A 202 2.85 -10.49 0.45
C ASP A 202 3.64 -11.77 0.20
N TYR A 203 4.77 -11.65 -0.49
CA TYR A 203 5.59 -12.81 -0.86
C TYR A 203 6.57 -13.27 0.23
N GLY A 204 6.72 -12.51 1.33
CA GLY A 204 7.64 -12.81 2.45
C GLY A 204 7.18 -13.96 3.35
N VAL A 205 7.81 -14.11 4.51
CA VAL A 205 7.38 -15.05 5.56
C VAL A 205 6.23 -14.43 6.36
N LEU A 206 6.47 -13.27 6.97
CA LEU A 206 5.50 -12.53 7.77
C LEU A 206 5.56 -11.04 7.44
N THR A 207 4.42 -10.37 7.54
CA THR A 207 4.32 -8.90 7.50
C THR A 207 3.75 -8.44 8.84
N VAL A 208 4.51 -7.63 9.57
CA VAL A 208 4.10 -7.05 10.87
C VAL A 208 3.72 -5.60 10.64
N LEU A 209 2.54 -5.17 11.05
CA LEU A 209 2.03 -3.81 10.88
C LEU A 209 1.65 -3.19 12.23
N THR A 210 1.89 -1.90 12.38
CA THR A 210 1.22 -1.10 13.41
C THR A 210 -0.27 -0.96 13.11
N ALA A 211 -1.08 -0.70 14.13
CA ALA A 211 -2.39 -0.10 13.92
C ALA A 211 -2.25 1.18 13.05
N PRO A 212 -3.19 1.43 12.12
CA PRO A 212 -3.08 2.57 11.22
C PRO A 212 -3.52 3.88 11.87
N LEU A 213 -2.83 4.94 11.51
CA LEU A 213 -3.23 6.32 11.79
C LEU A 213 -4.14 6.81 10.65
N PHE A 214 -5.12 7.66 10.95
CA PHE A 214 -5.97 8.29 9.94
C PHE A 214 -5.92 9.80 10.11
N LEU A 215 -5.63 10.50 9.02
CA LEU A 215 -5.53 11.96 9.01
C LEU A 215 -6.63 12.55 8.14
N ARG A 216 -7.30 13.59 8.63
CA ARG A 216 -8.27 14.37 7.85
C ARG A 216 -7.59 15.58 7.24
N SER A 217 -7.50 15.62 5.92
CA SER A 217 -6.96 16.77 5.19
C SER A 217 -8.04 17.84 5.00
N ALA A 218 -7.77 19.06 5.44
CA ALA A 218 -8.58 20.25 5.24
C ALA A 218 -7.81 21.32 4.44
N LEU A 219 -8.53 22.16 3.70
CA LEU A 219 -7.92 23.28 2.96
C LEU A 219 -7.70 24.46 3.93
N GLY A 220 -6.48 24.61 4.44
CA GLY A 220 -6.09 25.81 5.20
C GLY A 220 -5.85 27.02 4.30
N GLN A 221 -5.73 28.21 4.90
CA GLN A 221 -5.59 29.48 4.15
C GLN A 221 -4.32 29.57 3.30
N GLU A 222 -3.21 28.95 3.73
CA GLU A 222 -1.93 28.96 2.99
C GLU A 222 -1.36 27.55 2.71
N CYS A 223 -1.72 26.55 3.52
CA CYS A 223 -1.32 25.15 3.33
C CYS A 223 -2.44 24.20 3.75
N PRO A 224 -2.48 22.96 3.20
CA PRO A 224 -3.35 21.91 3.72
C PRO A 224 -2.97 21.59 5.17
N VAL A 225 -3.97 21.55 6.04
CA VAL A 225 -3.82 21.10 7.43
C VAL A 225 -4.31 19.66 7.49
N SER A 226 -3.57 18.79 8.18
CA SER A 226 -3.93 17.40 8.41
C SER A 226 -3.99 17.15 9.90
N GLU A 227 -5.17 16.77 10.39
CA GLU A 227 -5.43 16.48 11.81
C GLU A 227 -5.67 14.98 11.98
N GLU A 228 -5.16 14.37 13.05
CA GLU A 228 -5.51 13.00 13.41
C GLU A 228 -7.03 12.89 13.66
N CYS A 229 -7.64 11.80 13.20
CA CYS A 229 -9.05 11.54 13.46
C CYS A 229 -9.33 10.05 13.61
N SER A 230 -10.25 9.72 14.51
CA SER A 230 -10.84 8.37 14.57
C SER A 230 -11.81 8.18 13.39
N VAL A 231 -11.74 7.03 12.70
CA VAL A 231 -12.72 6.70 11.66
C VAL A 231 -14.01 6.19 12.31
N PRO A 232 -15.21 6.62 11.86
CA PRO A 232 -16.47 6.33 12.55
C PRO A 232 -16.85 4.85 12.68
N ASP A 233 -16.25 3.96 11.89
CA ASP A 233 -16.61 2.54 11.84
C ASP A 233 -15.70 1.62 12.69
N GLY A 234 -14.62 2.17 13.27
CA GLY A 234 -13.65 1.44 14.07
C GLY A 234 -12.82 0.39 13.31
N HIS A 235 -12.76 0.46 11.98
CA HIS A 235 -12.00 -0.48 11.15
C HIS A 235 -10.62 0.05 10.77
N SER A 236 -9.64 -0.85 10.65
CA SER A 236 -8.28 -0.51 10.20
C SER A 236 -8.17 -0.32 8.68
N HIS A 237 -9.30 -0.43 7.98
CA HIS A 237 -9.45 -0.46 6.53
C HIS A 237 -8.63 -1.53 5.77
N LEU A 238 -7.99 -2.45 6.51
CA LEU A 238 -7.43 -3.68 5.96
C LEU A 238 -8.56 -4.69 5.72
N GLN A 239 -8.72 -5.11 4.47
CA GLN A 239 -9.67 -6.12 4.03
C GLN A 239 -8.95 -7.45 3.81
N LEU A 240 -9.51 -8.55 4.31
CA LEU A 240 -9.00 -9.91 4.10
C LEU A 240 -9.99 -10.70 3.26
N PHE A 241 -9.51 -11.57 2.37
CA PHE A 241 -10.32 -12.52 1.62
C PHE A 241 -9.95 -13.94 2.06
N SER A 242 -10.93 -14.71 2.55
CA SER A 242 -10.73 -16.10 2.97
C SER A 242 -12.02 -16.89 2.83
N LYS A 243 -11.94 -18.15 2.36
CA LYS A 243 -13.08 -19.05 2.18
C LYS A 243 -14.27 -18.36 1.49
N ARG A 244 -14.00 -17.70 0.35
CA ARG A 244 -15.01 -16.99 -0.46
C ARG A 244 -15.75 -15.85 0.27
N ARG A 245 -15.16 -15.30 1.34
CA ARG A 245 -15.73 -14.19 2.14
C ARG A 245 -14.71 -13.09 2.38
N ILE A 246 -15.22 -11.87 2.52
CA ILE A 246 -14.42 -10.68 2.82
C ILE A 246 -14.63 -10.29 4.29
N PHE A 247 -13.55 -9.96 4.98
CA PHE A 247 -13.53 -9.56 6.39
C PHE A 247 -12.78 -8.23 6.54
N SER A 248 -13.35 -7.28 7.26
CA SER A 248 -12.66 -6.04 7.63
C SER A 248 -12.00 -6.19 9.00
N VAL A 249 -10.70 -5.92 9.08
CA VAL A 249 -9.95 -6.00 10.33
C VAL A 249 -10.34 -4.85 11.26
N ARG A 250 -10.42 -5.14 12.56
CA ARG A 250 -10.45 -4.18 13.66
C ARG A 250 -9.24 -4.42 14.55
N CYS A 251 -8.66 -3.35 15.09
CA CYS A 251 -7.47 -3.39 15.93
C CYS A 251 -7.50 -2.18 16.90
N SER A 252 -6.94 -2.31 18.10
CA SER A 252 -6.67 -1.16 18.98
C SER A 252 -5.40 -0.44 18.50
N GLN A 253 -5.22 0.84 18.85
CA GLN A 253 -4.01 1.60 18.51
C GLN A 253 -2.73 0.97 19.07
N GLU A 254 -2.84 0.27 20.22
CA GLU A 254 -1.74 -0.41 20.92
C GLU A 254 -1.44 -1.83 20.39
N SER A 255 -2.04 -2.24 19.27
CA SER A 255 -1.89 -3.61 18.74
C SER A 255 -1.09 -3.69 17.45
N PHE A 256 -0.28 -4.74 17.33
CA PHE A 256 0.34 -5.15 16.07
C PHE A 256 -0.56 -6.15 15.33
N ILE A 257 -0.61 -6.02 14.00
CA ILE A 257 -1.24 -6.97 13.10
C ILE A 257 -0.13 -7.79 12.45
N VAL A 258 -0.22 -9.13 12.50
CA VAL A 258 0.73 -10.02 11.81
C VAL A 258 0.02 -10.79 10.72
N GLN A 259 0.48 -10.65 9.48
CA GLN A 259 -0.05 -11.33 8.30
C GLN A 259 0.93 -12.39 7.80
N VAL A 260 0.39 -13.51 7.32
CA VAL A 260 1.18 -14.61 6.73
C VAL A 260 1.42 -14.35 5.25
N GLY A 261 2.68 -14.41 4.82
CA GLY A 261 3.08 -14.27 3.42
C GLY A 261 3.27 -15.60 2.69
N GLU A 262 3.48 -15.55 1.37
CA GLU A 262 3.61 -16.74 0.53
C GLU A 262 4.82 -17.61 0.86
N ALA A 263 5.97 -17.03 1.23
CA ALA A 263 7.11 -17.85 1.63
C ALA A 263 6.82 -18.65 2.90
N ALA A 264 6.01 -18.16 3.85
CA ALA A 264 5.57 -18.96 4.99
C ALA A 264 4.62 -20.09 4.58
N GLY A 265 3.69 -19.84 3.66
CA GLY A 265 2.84 -20.89 3.09
C GLY A 265 3.65 -21.99 2.41
N ILE A 266 4.67 -21.61 1.62
CA ILE A 266 5.56 -22.54 0.91
C ILE A 266 6.47 -23.31 1.90
N LEU A 267 7.17 -22.61 2.81
CA LEU A 267 8.09 -23.21 3.78
C LEU A 267 7.39 -24.15 4.78
N SER A 268 6.12 -23.88 5.11
CA SER A 268 5.29 -24.73 5.98
C SER A 268 4.63 -25.91 5.27
N GLY A 269 4.79 -26.05 3.94
CA GLY A 269 4.12 -27.07 3.14
C GLY A 269 2.58 -26.92 3.13
N GLY A 270 2.09 -25.67 3.07
CA GLY A 270 0.66 -25.35 3.06
C GLY A 270 -0.04 -25.40 4.43
N LYS A 271 0.67 -25.73 5.51
CA LYS A 271 0.11 -25.73 6.88
C LYS A 271 -0.27 -24.33 7.35
N LEU A 272 0.48 -23.31 6.94
CA LEU A 272 0.07 -21.91 7.02
C LEU A 272 -0.49 -21.45 5.67
N ARG A 273 -1.51 -20.58 5.71
CA ARG A 273 -2.11 -19.99 4.50
C ARG A 273 -1.72 -18.52 4.38
N SER A 274 -1.21 -18.16 3.20
CA SER A 274 -0.97 -16.76 2.80
C SER A 274 -2.24 -15.92 2.97
N THR A 275 -2.09 -14.69 3.44
CA THR A 275 -3.22 -13.80 3.73
C THR A 275 -3.54 -12.90 2.53
N LEU A 276 -4.59 -13.22 1.77
CA LEU A 276 -5.06 -12.39 0.66
C LEU A 276 -5.71 -11.14 1.22
N HIS A 277 -5.19 -9.96 0.86
CA HIS A 277 -5.65 -8.71 1.46
C HIS A 277 -5.60 -7.52 0.51
N ALA A 278 -6.36 -6.50 0.86
CA ALA A 278 -6.42 -5.19 0.20
C ALA A 278 -6.58 -4.09 1.26
N VAL A 279 -6.35 -2.83 0.88
CA VAL A 279 -6.60 -1.67 1.75
C VAL A 279 -7.68 -0.80 1.12
N SER A 280 -8.83 -0.67 1.77
CA SER A 280 -10.01 0.05 1.25
C SER A 280 -10.06 1.51 1.71
N ARG A 281 -10.71 2.38 0.93
CA ARG A 281 -11.04 3.74 1.43
C ARG A 281 -12.30 3.69 2.32
N PRO A 282 -12.39 4.54 3.36
CA PRO A 282 -13.64 4.76 4.07
C PRO A 282 -14.68 5.37 3.13
N LEU A 283 -15.93 4.87 3.17
CA LEU A 283 -17.00 5.43 2.34
C LEU A 283 -17.47 6.79 2.88
N GLY A 284 -17.85 7.69 1.97
CA GLY A 284 -18.33 9.04 2.30
C GLY A 284 -17.27 10.00 2.83
N LEU A 285 -16.02 9.57 3.01
CA LEU A 285 -14.95 10.36 3.63
C LEU A 285 -13.73 10.52 2.67
N PRO A 286 -13.88 11.22 1.53
CA PRO A 286 -12.86 11.29 0.48
C PRO A 286 -11.56 11.99 0.91
N ASN A 287 -11.63 12.87 1.92
CA ASN A 287 -10.50 13.67 2.41
C ASN A 287 -9.79 13.04 3.62
N ILE A 288 -9.97 11.74 3.85
CA ILE A 288 -9.17 10.96 4.81
C ILE A 288 -7.98 10.35 4.08
N SER A 289 -6.80 10.43 4.70
CA SER A 289 -5.62 9.63 4.37
C SER A 289 -5.35 8.62 5.49
N ARG A 290 -4.53 7.61 5.19
CA ARG A 290 -4.20 6.52 6.13
C ARG A 290 -2.69 6.29 6.13
N GLU A 291 -2.08 6.31 7.31
CA GLU A 291 -0.67 5.97 7.50
C GLU A 291 -0.52 4.65 8.25
N THR A 292 0.54 3.90 7.96
CA THR A 292 0.90 2.68 8.68
C THR A 292 2.40 2.42 8.56
N PHE A 293 3.01 1.96 9.64
CA PHE A 293 4.37 1.45 9.62
C PHE A 293 4.33 -0.08 9.59
N VAL A 294 5.14 -0.66 8.71
CA VAL A 294 5.12 -2.10 8.40
C VAL A 294 6.54 -2.64 8.23
N VAL A 295 6.78 -3.84 8.75
CA VAL A 295 8.04 -4.59 8.62
C VAL A 295 7.77 -5.89 7.87
N PHE A 296 8.42 -6.05 6.72
CA PHE A 296 8.38 -7.26 5.90
C PHE A 296 9.54 -8.17 6.31
N LEU A 297 9.21 -9.35 6.84
CA LEU A 297 10.14 -10.41 7.22
C LEU A 297 10.19 -11.44 6.09
N GLN A 298 11.39 -11.76 5.64
CA GLN A 298 11.62 -12.53 4.42
C GLN A 298 12.77 -13.54 4.61
N PRO A 299 12.84 -14.60 3.79
CA PRO A 299 14.01 -15.45 3.73
C PRO A 299 15.24 -14.71 3.20
N SER A 300 16.42 -15.29 3.43
CA SER A 300 17.64 -14.93 2.68
C SER A 300 17.40 -15.02 1.18
N TRP A 301 17.98 -14.10 0.41
CA TRP A 301 17.75 -13.97 -1.03
C TRP A 301 18.08 -15.24 -1.83
N ASP A 302 19.09 -15.98 -1.38
CA ASP A 302 19.59 -17.23 -1.92
C ASP A 302 18.87 -18.49 -1.39
N LYS A 303 18.01 -18.37 -0.37
CA LYS A 303 17.24 -19.51 0.17
C LYS A 303 16.40 -20.13 -0.94
N THR A 304 16.68 -21.37 -1.31
CA THR A 304 15.81 -22.19 -2.16
C THR A 304 14.49 -22.43 -1.43
N LEU A 305 13.39 -22.14 -2.12
CA LEU A 305 12.04 -22.42 -1.62
C LEU A 305 11.69 -23.88 -1.94
N PRO A 306 11.11 -24.64 -0.99
CA PRO A 306 10.67 -26.01 -1.27
C PRO A 306 9.57 -26.01 -2.33
N PHE A 307 9.59 -27.02 -3.20
CA PHE A 307 8.61 -27.20 -4.27
C PHE A 307 7.98 -28.58 -4.12
N SER A 308 6.69 -28.63 -3.80
CA SER A 308 5.91 -29.87 -3.62
C SER A 308 5.20 -30.35 -4.89
N GLY A 309 5.47 -29.72 -6.04
CA GLY A 309 4.60 -29.80 -7.21
C GLY A 309 3.34 -28.94 -7.06
N TYR A 310 2.51 -28.93 -8.10
CA TYR A 310 1.15 -28.39 -8.04
C TYR A 310 0.21 -29.57 -7.85
N SER A 311 -0.49 -29.63 -6.71
CA SER A 311 -1.56 -30.60 -6.56
C SER A 311 -2.80 -30.05 -7.28
N CYS A 312 -3.57 -30.93 -7.92
CA CYS A 312 -4.79 -30.51 -8.63
C CYS A 312 -5.82 -29.89 -7.64
N ALA A 313 -5.74 -30.26 -6.36
CA ALA A 313 -6.55 -29.70 -5.27
C ALA A 313 -6.21 -28.24 -4.90
N ASP A 314 -5.06 -27.70 -5.33
CA ASP A 314 -4.70 -26.29 -5.10
C ASP A 314 -5.36 -25.33 -6.11
N GLU A 315 -5.89 -25.84 -7.24
CA GLU A 315 -6.64 -25.06 -8.23
C GLU A 315 -8.19 -25.26 -8.13
N ASP A 316 -8.65 -26.26 -7.37
CA ASP A 316 -10.05 -26.72 -7.31
C ASP A 316 -11.02 -25.80 -6.51
N ASP A 317 -10.53 -24.73 -5.84
CA ASP A 317 -11.40 -23.67 -5.32
C ASP A 317 -11.70 -22.57 -6.37
N SER A 318 -11.17 -22.70 -7.60
CA SER A 318 -11.20 -21.61 -8.61
C SER A 318 -11.93 -21.89 -9.94
N SER A 319 -12.15 -23.15 -10.38
CA SER A 319 -12.75 -23.39 -11.72
C SER A 319 -13.87 -24.44 -11.76
N ASP A 320 -13.65 -25.67 -11.29
CA ASP A 320 -14.41 -26.81 -11.83
C ASP A 320 -15.77 -27.05 -11.14
N HIS A 321 -15.96 -26.54 -9.92
CA HIS A 321 -17.24 -26.64 -9.21
C HIS A 321 -18.33 -25.67 -9.71
N MET A 322 -18.05 -24.81 -10.71
CA MET A 322 -18.97 -23.76 -11.16
C MET A 322 -20.13 -24.27 -12.03
N GLU A 323 -19.97 -25.41 -12.71
CA GLU A 323 -20.99 -25.90 -13.67
C GLU A 323 -22.06 -26.80 -13.01
N LEU A 324 -21.74 -27.47 -11.89
CA LEU A 324 -22.62 -28.47 -11.27
C LEU A 324 -23.64 -27.90 -10.25
N ALA A 325 -23.52 -26.64 -9.85
CA ALA A 325 -24.43 -26.02 -8.87
C ALA A 325 -25.82 -25.64 -9.45
N PHE A 326 -26.03 -25.76 -10.77
CA PHE A 326 -27.26 -25.32 -11.45
C PHE A 326 -28.46 -26.29 -11.37
N ARG A 327 -28.45 -27.25 -10.43
CA ARG A 327 -29.59 -28.16 -10.16
C ARG A 327 -29.91 -28.27 -8.66
N GLY A 328 -30.06 -27.13 -7.99
CA GLY A 328 -30.60 -27.03 -6.64
C GLY A 328 -31.62 -25.90 -6.55
N ASP A 329 -32.86 -26.25 -6.19
CA ASP A 329 -33.94 -25.28 -5.93
C ASP A 329 -33.73 -24.59 -4.58
N GLY A 330 -34.03 -23.29 -4.49
CA GLY A 330 -34.11 -22.55 -3.23
C GLY A 330 -33.11 -21.40 -3.01
N SER A 331 -33.66 -20.19 -2.84
CA SER A 331 -33.04 -18.95 -2.33
C SER A 331 -32.21 -18.11 -3.30
N ALA A 332 -32.74 -16.93 -3.66
CA ALA A 332 -32.15 -15.94 -4.57
C ALA A 332 -31.04 -15.10 -3.89
N GLY A 333 -30.00 -15.77 -3.38
CA GLY A 333 -28.81 -15.16 -2.80
C GLY A 333 -27.71 -14.88 -3.82
N SER A 334 -27.67 -13.64 -4.33
CA SER A 334 -26.43 -12.97 -4.76
C SER A 334 -25.65 -13.50 -5.98
N CYS A 335 -26.13 -13.16 -7.18
CA CYS A 335 -25.30 -13.17 -8.41
C CYS A 335 -24.12 -12.17 -8.31
N GLY A 336 -24.31 -11.05 -7.59
CA GLY A 336 -23.34 -9.95 -7.51
C GLY A 336 -22.07 -10.25 -6.71
N GLU A 337 -22.18 -10.87 -5.53
CA GLU A 337 -20.99 -11.20 -4.71
C GLU A 337 -20.12 -12.25 -5.41
N HIS A 338 -20.73 -13.22 -6.10
CA HIS A 338 -20.00 -14.22 -6.88
C HIS A 338 -19.17 -13.60 -8.01
N ILE A 339 -19.73 -12.62 -8.74
CA ILE A 339 -18.99 -11.85 -9.77
C ILE A 339 -17.81 -11.11 -9.13
N LEU A 340 -18.04 -10.39 -8.03
CA LEU A 340 -16.98 -9.66 -7.33
C LEU A 340 -15.85 -10.57 -6.85
N MET A 341 -16.17 -11.75 -6.29
CA MET A 341 -15.15 -12.73 -5.89
C MET A 341 -14.29 -13.18 -7.07
N GLN A 342 -14.89 -13.42 -8.24
CA GLN A 342 -14.13 -13.76 -9.44
C GLN A 342 -13.25 -12.59 -9.91
N GLU A 343 -13.72 -11.34 -9.81
CA GLU A 343 -12.92 -10.17 -10.13
C GLU A 343 -11.72 -10.01 -9.19
N ILE A 344 -11.88 -10.30 -7.89
CA ILE A 344 -10.78 -10.33 -6.93
C ILE A 344 -9.75 -11.40 -7.33
N LEU A 345 -10.18 -12.64 -7.58
CA LEU A 345 -9.27 -13.73 -7.94
C LEU A 345 -8.56 -13.48 -9.28
N LYS A 346 -9.22 -12.87 -10.26
CA LYS A 346 -8.61 -12.44 -11.53
C LYS A 346 -7.47 -11.41 -11.34
N LYS A 347 -7.43 -10.67 -10.22
CA LYS A 347 -6.32 -9.75 -9.90
C LYS A 347 -5.07 -10.44 -9.34
N ILE A 348 -5.14 -11.75 -9.06
CA ILE A 348 -4.09 -12.52 -8.38
C ILE A 348 -3.36 -13.45 -9.37
N PRO A 349 -2.05 -13.27 -9.60
CA PRO A 349 -1.28 -14.21 -10.41
C PRO A 349 -1.11 -15.53 -9.63
N PRO A 350 -1.57 -16.68 -10.16
CA PRO A 350 -1.52 -17.95 -9.45
C PRO A 350 -0.08 -18.34 -9.13
N LEU A 351 0.12 -19.02 -8.01
CA LEU A 351 1.46 -19.45 -7.55
C LEU A 351 2.15 -20.33 -8.60
N SER A 352 1.37 -21.13 -9.34
CA SER A 352 1.82 -21.99 -10.44
C SER A 352 2.47 -21.23 -11.60
N SER A 353 2.16 -19.94 -11.77
CA SER A 353 2.77 -19.07 -12.79
C SER A 353 4.05 -18.34 -12.34
N ARG A 354 4.45 -18.52 -11.07
CA ARG A 354 5.47 -17.72 -10.36
C ARG A 354 6.55 -18.53 -9.65
N LEU A 355 6.20 -19.60 -8.95
CA LEU A 355 7.15 -20.54 -8.34
C LEU A 355 7.60 -21.58 -9.39
N LYS A 356 8.77 -22.19 -9.20
CA LYS A 356 9.22 -23.41 -9.89
C LYS A 356 10.15 -24.20 -8.98
N GLU A 357 10.38 -25.47 -9.31
CA GLU A 357 11.43 -26.28 -8.69
C GLU A 357 12.81 -25.60 -8.76
N GLY A 358 13.59 -25.71 -7.69
CA GLY A 358 14.93 -25.12 -7.56
C GLY A 358 14.98 -23.61 -7.39
N MET A 359 13.85 -22.90 -7.42
CA MET A 359 13.82 -21.44 -7.40
C MET A 359 14.24 -20.84 -6.03
N THR A 360 15.12 -19.85 -6.05
CA THR A 360 15.49 -19.04 -4.87
C THR A 360 14.42 -18.02 -4.52
N PHE A 361 14.39 -17.57 -3.26
CA PHE A 361 13.49 -16.50 -2.82
C PHE A 361 13.65 -15.22 -3.65
N ALA A 362 14.87 -14.85 -4.05
CA ALA A 362 15.11 -13.68 -4.90
C ALA A 362 14.51 -13.83 -6.31
N GLU A 363 14.56 -15.02 -6.90
CA GLU A 363 13.91 -15.28 -8.19
C GLU A 363 12.39 -15.25 -8.07
N PHE A 364 11.84 -15.89 -7.04
CA PHE A 364 10.41 -15.89 -6.74
C PHE A 364 9.88 -14.47 -6.49
N SER A 365 10.60 -13.66 -5.69
CA SER A 365 10.27 -12.27 -5.42
C SER A 365 10.30 -11.40 -6.68
N ARG A 366 11.34 -11.54 -7.53
CA ARG A 366 11.42 -10.83 -8.83
C ARG A 366 10.29 -11.22 -9.77
N GLN A 367 10.01 -12.51 -9.91
CA GLN A 367 8.96 -13.03 -10.78
C GLN A 367 7.56 -12.60 -10.30
N THR A 368 7.33 -12.63 -8.98
CA THR A 368 6.08 -12.16 -8.37
C THR A 368 5.89 -10.66 -8.57
N THR A 369 6.90 -9.85 -8.27
CA THR A 369 6.90 -8.41 -8.51
C THR A 369 6.63 -8.09 -9.99
N LYS A 370 7.21 -8.85 -10.93
CA LYS A 370 6.98 -8.70 -12.37
C LYS A 370 5.54 -9.03 -12.77
N ARG A 371 4.92 -10.08 -12.21
CA ARG A 371 3.53 -10.47 -12.53
C ARG A 371 2.50 -9.47 -11.99
N TYR A 372 2.71 -8.93 -10.80
CA TYR A 372 1.84 -7.88 -10.26
C TYR A 372 2.07 -6.53 -10.96
N TYR A 373 3.31 -6.04 -11.01
CA TYR A 373 3.61 -4.62 -11.30
C TYR A 373 4.50 -4.35 -12.53
N GLY A 374 5.00 -5.39 -13.21
CA GLY A 374 5.83 -5.24 -14.41
C GLY A 374 5.06 -4.76 -15.63
N GLY A 375 5.74 -4.48 -16.75
CA GLY A 375 5.07 -4.21 -18.03
C GLY A 375 4.25 -5.43 -18.48
N GLY A 376 2.93 -5.26 -18.62
CA GLY A 376 1.98 -6.37 -18.80
C GLY A 376 1.50 -7.05 -17.51
N GLY A 377 1.91 -6.57 -16.34
CA GLY A 377 1.44 -7.04 -15.03
C GLY A 377 0.01 -6.63 -14.69
N ILE A 378 -0.62 -7.36 -13.77
CA ILE A 378 -2.06 -7.28 -13.49
C ILE A 378 -2.44 -5.95 -12.79
N GLN A 379 -1.52 -5.31 -12.08
CA GLN A 379 -1.74 -4.15 -11.22
C GLN A 379 -0.80 -2.97 -11.55
N GLN A 380 -0.47 -2.78 -12.84
CA GLN A 380 0.46 -1.75 -13.34
C GLN A 380 0.15 -0.30 -12.93
N ASN A 381 -1.09 0.00 -12.53
CA ASN A 381 -1.57 1.36 -12.26
C ASN A 381 -1.66 1.70 -10.76
N SER A 382 -1.29 0.78 -9.87
CA SER A 382 -1.39 0.90 -8.40
C SER A 382 -0.14 1.49 -7.70
#